data_AF-L1ICI3-F1
#
_entry.id   AF-L1ICI3-F1
#
_cell.length_a   1.000
_cell.length_b   1.000
_cell.length_c   1.000
_cell.angle_alpha   90.00
_cell.angle_beta   90.00
_cell.angle_gamma   90.00
#
_symmetry.space_group_name_H-M   'P 1'
#
loop_
_entity.id
_entity.type
_entity.pdbx_description
1 polymer ?
#
loop_
_entity_poly.entity_id
_entity_poly.type
_entity_poly.pdbx_seq_one_letter_code
_entity_poly.pdbx_strand_id
1 'polypeptide(L)'
;LYFGYAKSWWKFRNEPNVLLMHYNDMRKDLRGGVKKIAKFVDVELNEEELDRVTEKCGFDHMKKIQDKFNYLLWGNDQFKSQVMCGTHYCRSDKEGSVIQKGKVGSGKNFFT
;
A
#
# COMPACT_ATOMS: atom_id res chain seq x y z
N LEU A 1 4.68 -18.30 8.03
CA LEU A 1 4.85 -16.83 8.21
C LEU A 1 3.57 -16.05 7.90
N TYR A 2 3.01 -16.11 6.68
CA TYR A 2 1.80 -15.35 6.31
C TYR A 2 0.54 -15.68 7.11
N PHE A 3 0.04 -16.92 7.03
CA PHE A 3 -1.22 -17.31 7.71
C PHE A 3 -1.12 -17.23 9.24
N GLY A 4 0.06 -17.48 9.80
CA GLY A 4 0.31 -17.34 11.24
C GLY A 4 0.12 -15.89 11.72
N TYR A 5 0.69 -14.92 10.98
CA TYR A 5 0.54 -13.50 11.28
C TYR A 5 -0.91 -13.02 11.13
N ALA A 6 -1.59 -13.43 10.06
CA ALA A 6 -3.00 -13.08 9.88
C ALA A 6 -3.87 -13.64 11.03
N LYS A 7 -3.63 -14.90 11.43
CA LYS A 7 -4.34 -15.56 12.53
C LYS A 7 -4.06 -14.92 13.88
N SER A 8 -2.85 -14.42 14.14
CA SER A 8 -2.54 -13.77 15.42
C SER A 8 -3.32 -12.48 15.60
N TRP A 9 -3.41 -11.64 14.55
CA TRP A 9 -4.20 -10.40 14.58
C TRP A 9 -5.71 -10.63 14.57
N TRP A 10 -6.19 -11.70 13.95
CA TRP A 10 -7.62 -12.03 13.89
C TRP A 10 -8.30 -12.17 15.27
N LYS A 11 -7.50 -12.51 16.30
CA LYS A 11 -7.96 -12.59 17.69
C LYS A 11 -8.47 -11.24 18.21
N PHE A 12 -7.91 -10.14 17.73
CA PHE A 12 -8.21 -8.77 18.18
C PHE A 12 -9.23 -8.04 17.29
N ARG A 13 -9.87 -8.73 16.34
CA ARG A 13 -10.75 -8.08 15.35
C ARG A 13 -11.96 -7.33 15.94
N ASN A 14 -12.31 -7.61 17.20
CA ASN A 14 -13.42 -6.98 17.91
C ASN A 14 -12.95 -5.90 18.90
N GLU A 15 -11.64 -5.69 19.04
CA GLU A 15 -11.10 -4.63 19.90
C GLU A 15 -11.45 -3.25 19.32
N PRO A 16 -11.89 -2.28 20.14
CA PRO A 16 -12.37 -0.99 19.66
C PRO A 16 -11.28 -0.17 18.94
N ASN A 17 -10.01 -0.45 19.23
CA ASN A 17 -8.84 0.19 18.64
C ASN A 17 -8.18 -0.65 17.54
N VAL A 18 -8.85 -1.66 16.98
CA VAL A 18 -8.33 -2.48 15.88
C VAL A 18 -9.29 -2.48 14.71
N LEU A 19 -8.82 -2.01 13.55
CA LEU A 19 -9.53 -2.09 12.28
C LEU A 19 -8.81 -3.03 11.31
N LEU A 20 -9.38 -4.22 11.10
CA LEU A 20 -8.91 -5.12 10.04
C LEU A 20 -9.56 -4.76 8.70
N MET A 21 -8.72 -4.70 7.65
CA MET A 21 -9.14 -4.40 6.28
C MET A 21 -8.49 -5.35 5.30
N HIS A 22 -9.22 -5.73 4.25
CA HIS A 22 -8.68 -6.50 3.14
C HIS A 22 -8.34 -5.57 1.98
N TYR A 23 -7.13 -5.73 1.44
CA TYR A 23 -6.67 -4.97 0.27
C TYR A 23 -7.62 -5.14 -0.93
N ASN A 24 -8.19 -6.33 -1.14
CA ASN A 24 -9.13 -6.58 -2.22
C ASN A 24 -10.40 -5.74 -2.11
N ASP A 25 -10.89 -5.49 -0.90
CA ASP A 25 -12.08 -4.67 -0.68
C ASP A 25 -11.77 -3.21 -0.95
N MET A 26 -10.61 -2.71 -0.51
CA MET A 26 -10.12 -1.35 -0.84
C MET A 26 -9.95 -1.13 -2.34
N ARG A 27 -9.56 -2.18 -3.08
CA ARG A 27 -9.42 -2.11 -4.54
C ARG A 27 -10.76 -2.14 -5.27
N LYS A 28 -11.80 -2.72 -4.66
CA LYS A 28 -13.16 -2.72 -5.21
C LYS A 28 -13.88 -1.40 -4.91
N ASP A 29 -13.73 -0.89 -3.69
CA ASP A 29 -14.34 0.35 -3.23
C ASP A 29 -13.36 1.11 -2.32
N LEU A 30 -12.55 1.98 -2.94
CA LEU A 30 -11.59 2.80 -2.21
C LEU A 30 -12.29 3.84 -1.33
N ARG A 31 -13.37 4.44 -1.84
CA ARG A 31 -14.10 5.51 -1.16
C ARG A 31 -14.77 5.01 0.11
N GLY A 32 -15.47 3.87 0.04
CA GLY A 32 -16.03 3.20 1.22
C GLY A 32 -14.96 2.79 2.21
N GLY A 33 -13.79 2.37 1.72
CA GLY A 33 -12.60 2.14 2.52
C GLY A 33 -12.14 3.36 3.31
N VAL A 34 -11.97 4.50 2.65
CA VAL A 34 -11.61 5.79 3.28
C VAL A 34 -12.66 6.19 4.32
N LYS A 35 -13.95 6.08 3.99
CA LYS A 35 -15.05 6.37 4.93
C LYS A 35 -15.01 5.47 6.17
N LYS A 36 -14.70 4.18 6.00
CA LYS A 36 -14.55 3.24 7.13
C LYS A 36 -13.39 3.62 8.04
N ILE A 37 -12.25 4.03 7.47
CA ILE A 37 -11.08 4.50 8.23
C ILE A 37 -11.41 5.80 8.96
N ALA A 38 -11.99 6.78 8.29
CA ALA A 38 -12.36 8.07 8.87
C ALA A 38 -13.27 7.89 10.10
N LYS A 39 -14.32 7.07 9.97
CA LYS A 39 -15.20 6.71 11.10
C LYS A 39 -14.43 6.03 12.24
N PHE A 40 -13.47 5.17 11.94
CA PHE A 40 -12.71 4.44 12.95
C PHE A 40 -11.75 5.33 13.74
N VAL A 41 -11.18 6.36 13.11
CA VAL A 41 -10.31 7.35 13.77
C VAL A 41 -11.07 8.59 14.28
N ASP A 42 -12.40 8.54 14.27
CA ASP A 42 -13.31 9.61 14.71
C ASP A 42 -13.09 10.94 13.99
N VAL A 43 -12.93 10.88 12.67
CA VAL A 43 -12.81 12.06 11.79
C VAL A 43 -14.03 12.17 10.90
N GLU A 44 -14.74 13.29 11.03
CA GLU A 44 -15.81 13.67 10.10
C GLU A 44 -15.22 14.28 8.82
N LEU A 45 -15.71 13.81 7.67
CA LEU A 45 -15.34 14.33 6.35
C LEU A 45 -16.63 14.68 5.62
N ASN A 46 -16.68 15.86 5.02
CA ASN A 46 -17.73 16.16 4.05
C ASN A 46 -17.47 15.42 2.72
N GLU A 47 -18.43 15.46 1.78
CA GLU A 47 -18.31 14.72 0.52
C GLU A 47 -17.12 15.18 -0.34
N GLU A 48 -16.82 16.48 -0.37
CA GLU A 48 -15.66 17.02 -1.12
C GLU A 48 -14.33 16.57 -0.53
N GLU A 49 -14.23 16.55 0.80
CA GLU A 49 -13.04 16.09 1.52
C GLU A 49 -12.83 14.58 1.33
N LEU A 50 -13.91 13.81 1.40
CA LEU A 50 -13.89 12.37 1.16
C LEU A 50 -13.43 12.07 -0.27
N ASP A 51 -13.92 12.80 -1.26
CA ASP A 51 -13.50 12.65 -2.66
C ASP A 51 -12.03 13.03 -2.84
N ARG A 52 -11.59 14.14 -2.26
CA ARG A 52 -10.19 14.59 -2.29
C ARG A 52 -9.24 13.58 -1.66
N VAL A 53 -9.60 13.00 -0.52
CA VAL A 53 -8.78 11.96 0.13
C VAL A 53 -8.76 10.69 -0.71
N THR A 54 -9.92 10.28 -1.24
CA THR A 54 -10.04 9.11 -2.11
C THR A 54 -9.16 9.24 -3.35
N GLU A 55 -9.16 10.41 -4.00
CA GLU A 55 -8.31 10.70 -5.16
C GLU A 55 -6.82 10.57 -4.79
N LYS A 56 -6.40 11.22 -3.68
CA LYS A 56 -5.00 11.19 -3.22
C LYS A 56 -4.51 9.80 -2.83
N CYS A 57 -5.39 8.98 -2.25
CA CYS A 57 -5.12 7.58 -1.93
C CYS A 57 -5.21 6.65 -3.16
N GLY A 58 -5.70 7.17 -4.29
CA GLY A 58 -5.82 6.45 -5.54
C GLY A 58 -4.46 6.02 -6.10
N PHE A 59 -4.45 4.88 -6.79
CA PHE A 59 -3.22 4.32 -7.35
C PHE A 59 -2.50 5.30 -8.28
N ASP A 60 -3.25 5.99 -9.16
CA ASP A 60 -2.66 6.91 -10.14
C ASP A 60 -1.97 8.10 -9.46
N HIS A 61 -2.63 8.69 -8.46
CA HIS A 61 -2.04 9.77 -7.67
C HIS A 61 -0.78 9.28 -6.94
N MET A 62 -0.90 8.18 -6.20
CA MET A 62 0.22 7.60 -5.45
C MET A 62 1.40 7.26 -6.37
N LYS A 63 1.15 6.74 -7.57
CA LYS A 63 2.17 6.41 -8.57
C LYS A 63 2.87 7.67 -9.09
N LYS A 64 2.12 8.76 -9.31
CA LYS A 64 2.67 10.07 -9.71
C LYS A 64 3.62 10.65 -8.67
N ILE A 65 3.37 10.41 -7.38
CA ILE A 65 4.20 10.88 -6.27
C ILE A 65 5.11 9.79 -5.68
N GLN A 66 5.38 8.71 -6.43
CA GLN A 66 6.07 7.51 -5.93
C GLN A 66 7.43 7.78 -5.27
N ASP A 67 8.14 8.83 -5.70
CA ASP A 67 9.44 9.21 -5.16
C ASP A 67 9.41 9.54 -3.67
N LYS A 68 8.24 9.93 -3.14
CA LYS A 68 8.06 10.21 -1.70
C LYS A 68 8.01 8.94 -0.84
N PHE A 69 7.77 7.78 -1.42
CA PHE A 69 7.62 6.50 -0.71
C PHE A 69 8.81 5.57 -0.90
N ASN A 70 9.77 5.96 -1.73
CA ASN A 70 10.96 5.17 -1.96
C ASN A 70 11.91 5.30 -0.77
N TYR A 71 12.53 4.18 -0.39
CA TYR A 71 13.50 4.17 0.70
C TYR A 71 14.78 4.90 0.27
N LEU A 72 15.21 5.87 1.08
CA LEU A 72 16.57 6.40 1.03
C LEU A 72 17.47 5.41 1.75
N LEU A 73 18.24 4.66 0.98
CA LEU A 73 19.10 3.63 1.53
C LEU A 73 20.45 4.25 1.84
N TRP A 74 20.83 4.14 3.11
CA TRP A 74 22.02 4.76 3.70
C TRP A 74 23.35 4.45 3.01
N GLY A 75 23.42 3.41 2.16
CA GLY A 75 24.60 3.03 1.38
C GLY A 75 24.51 3.32 -0.11
N ASN A 76 23.60 4.19 -0.54
CA ASN A 76 23.39 4.51 -1.95
C ASN A 76 23.40 6.03 -2.18
N ASP A 77 24.59 6.59 -2.25
CA ASP A 77 24.88 8.01 -2.52
C ASP A 77 24.98 8.33 -4.02
N GLN A 78 25.26 7.32 -4.85
CA GLN A 78 25.51 7.48 -6.28
C GLN A 78 24.29 7.19 -7.18
N PHE A 79 23.35 6.36 -6.73
CA PHE A 79 22.18 6.01 -7.51
C PHE A 79 20.92 6.35 -6.73
N LYS A 80 19.97 7.04 -7.38
CA LYS A 80 18.59 7.10 -6.91
C LYS A 80 17.89 5.73 -7.01
N SER A 81 18.62 4.62 -6.87
CA SER A 81 18.05 3.29 -7.02
C SER A 81 17.27 2.93 -5.76
N GLN A 82 15.97 2.77 -6.00
CA GLN A 82 14.85 2.63 -5.08
C GLN A 82 14.79 1.21 -4.45
N VAL A 83 15.95 0.52 -4.33
CA VAL A 83 16.07 -0.89 -3.93
C VAL A 83 17.27 -1.14 -3.00
N MET A 84 17.05 -1.94 -1.93
CA MET A 84 17.99 -2.21 -0.81
C MET A 84 19.42 -2.56 -1.24
N CYS A 85 19.56 -3.23 -2.38
CA CYS A 85 20.84 -3.52 -2.97
C CYS A 85 20.81 -3.04 -4.42
N GLY A 86 21.72 -2.13 -4.78
CA GLY A 86 21.81 -1.57 -6.13
C GLY A 86 22.03 -2.66 -7.17
N THR A 87 22.11 -2.28 -8.44
CA THR A 87 22.32 -3.20 -9.58
C THR A 87 23.58 -4.08 -9.44
N HIS A 88 24.54 -3.67 -8.60
CA HIS A 88 25.76 -4.43 -8.29
C HIS A 88 25.50 -5.71 -7.49
N TYR A 89 24.58 -5.69 -6.52
CA TYR A 89 24.28 -6.85 -5.65
C TYR A 89 22.96 -7.53 -6.01
N CYS A 90 21.99 -6.76 -6.48
CA CYS A 90 20.70 -7.24 -6.95
C CYS A 90 20.77 -7.19 -8.48
N ARG A 91 21.09 -8.31 -9.14
CA ARG A 91 21.08 -8.46 -10.61
C ARG A 91 19.65 -8.40 -11.19
N SER A 92 18.86 -7.40 -10.78
CA SER A 92 17.64 -7.04 -11.46
C SER A 92 17.87 -5.69 -12.12
N ASP A 93 18.02 -5.71 -13.44
CA ASP A 93 18.18 -4.54 -14.32
C ASP A 93 16.90 -3.69 -14.41
N LYS A 94 16.05 -3.73 -13.38
CA LYS A 94 14.76 -3.09 -13.36
C LYS A 94 14.81 -1.98 -12.33
N GLU A 95 14.57 -0.76 -12.78
CA GLU A 95 14.07 0.33 -11.94
C GLU A 95 12.80 -0.17 -11.23
N GLY A 96 12.97 -0.78 -10.07
CA GLY A 96 11.89 -1.24 -9.23
C GLY A 96 11.35 -0.06 -8.42
N SER A 97 10.05 0.20 -8.51
CA SER A 97 9.38 1.18 -7.65
C SER A 97 8.63 0.46 -6.53
N VAL A 98 8.53 1.08 -5.35
CA VAL A 98 7.73 0.55 -4.24
C VAL A 98 6.26 0.41 -4.65
N ILE A 99 5.74 1.41 -5.38
CA ILE A 99 4.40 1.37 -5.95
C ILE A 99 4.47 0.71 -7.34
N GLN A 100 4.15 -0.58 -7.42
CA GLN A 100 4.28 -1.34 -8.67
C GLN A 100 3.01 -1.27 -9.54
N LYS A 101 2.16 -2.30 -9.47
CA LYS A 101 1.02 -2.50 -10.39
C LYS A 101 -0.34 -2.16 -9.78
N GLY A 102 -0.49 -2.26 -8.45
CA GLY A 102 -1.76 -1.98 -7.76
C GLY A 102 -2.95 -2.84 -8.19
N LYS A 103 -2.71 -4.06 -8.70
CA LYS A 103 -3.77 -4.95 -9.23
C LYS A 103 -3.89 -6.23 -8.42
N VAL A 104 -5.12 -6.58 -8.06
CA VAL A 104 -5.46 -7.87 -7.43
C VAL A 104 -5.39 -8.97 -8.48
N GLY A 105 -4.91 -10.16 -8.10
CA GLY A 105 -4.93 -11.34 -8.97
C GLY A 105 -3.76 -11.46 -9.95
N SER A 106 -2.82 -10.51 -9.99
CA SER A 106 -1.60 -10.63 -10.80
C SER A 106 -0.75 -11.85 -10.45
N GLY A 107 -0.94 -12.43 -9.26
CA GLY A 107 -0.30 -13.69 -8.84
C GLY A 107 -0.60 -14.86 -9.77
N LYS A 108 -1.78 -14.90 -10.41
CA LYS A 108 -2.17 -16.00 -11.32
C LYS A 108 -1.19 -16.20 -12.47
N ASN A 109 -0.47 -15.16 -12.87
CA ASN A 109 0.50 -15.24 -13.97
C ASN A 109 1.79 -15.99 -13.59
N PHE A 110 1.99 -16.29 -12.30
CA PHE A 110 3.20 -16.93 -11.77
C PHE A 110 2.98 -18.38 -11.35
N PHE A 111 1.73 -18.83 -11.25
CA PHE A 111 1.40 -20.20 -10.92
C PHE A 111 0.94 -20.89 -12.21
N THR A 112 1.75 -21.83 -12.68
CA THR A 112 1.43 -22.75 -13.80
C THR A 112 0.47 -23.83 -13.34
#